data_AF-A0A3A8YF65-F1
#
_entry.id   AF-A0A3A8YF65-F1
#
_cell.length_a   1.000
_cell.length_b   1.000
_cell.length_c   1.000
_cell.angle_alpha   90.00
_cell.angle_beta   90.00
_cell.angle_gamma   90.00
#
_symmetry.space_group_name_H-M   'P 1'
#
loop_
_entity.id
_entity.type
_entity.pdbx_description
1 polymer ?
#
loop_
_entity_poly.entity_id
_entity_poly.type
_entity_poly.pdbx_seq_one_letter_code
_entity_poly.pdbx_strand_id
1 'polypeptide(L)'
;MIKNEKIDKALNDIETIKKEITKLKKKNDIDESEKQKQLAYDFTLSIIDKQYRSYLWNDSKIQSLITINAAIIAGILVVTQIYSSKALLYKVPLIISLGCQLISLIIALIHVVPKINSKIGNEFNLRTMVGISPYIQTKDKDEYVAKILGSNVDDFIKMNCYQIVGMCKNNLRSEKFIRAGVILALIGICFFVIGLMIVVVL
;
A
#
# COMPACT_ATOMS: atom_id res chain seq x y z
N MET A 1 -23.67 75.75 19.48
CA MET A 1 -22.77 75.03 18.55
C MET A 1 -22.28 73.70 19.14
N ILE A 2 -23.16 72.88 19.75
CA ILE A 2 -22.75 71.72 20.60
C ILE A 2 -23.25 70.36 20.03
N LYS A 3 -23.79 70.31 18.79
CA LYS A 3 -24.47 69.11 18.27
C LYS A 3 -23.62 68.17 17.37
N ASN A 4 -22.40 68.54 16.96
CA ASN A 4 -21.62 67.70 16.02
C ASN A 4 -20.66 66.71 16.70
N GLU A 5 -20.01 67.05 17.83
CA GLU A 5 -19.02 66.15 18.45
C GLU A 5 -19.57 64.78 18.87
N LYS A 6 -20.82 64.73 19.35
CA LYS A 6 -21.45 63.45 19.72
C LYS A 6 -21.76 62.59 18.50
N ILE A 7 -22.08 63.22 17.36
CA ILE A 7 -22.38 62.52 16.10
C ILE A 7 -21.07 62.02 15.48
N ASP A 8 -20.03 62.85 15.46
CA ASP A 8 -18.71 62.49 14.93
C ASP A 8 -18.07 61.34 15.73
N LYS A 9 -18.22 61.37 17.07
CA LYS A 9 -17.82 60.26 17.93
C LYS A 9 -18.58 58.97 17.61
N ALA A 10 -19.90 59.05 17.49
CA ALA A 10 -20.72 57.89 17.15
C ALA A 10 -20.38 57.31 15.77
N LEU A 11 -20.04 58.16 14.79
CA LEU A 11 -19.61 57.73 13.46
C LEU A 11 -18.25 56.99 13.51
N ASN A 12 -17.29 57.51 14.28
CA ASN A 12 -16.01 56.85 14.51
C ASN A 12 -16.18 55.49 15.22
N ASP A 13 -17.07 55.41 16.21
CA ASP A 13 -17.37 54.17 16.92
C ASP A 13 -17.99 53.14 15.95
N ILE A 14 -18.92 53.55 15.08
CA ILE A 14 -19.51 52.68 14.04
C ILE A 14 -18.45 52.18 13.06
N GLU A 15 -17.53 53.03 12.62
CA GLU A 15 -16.46 52.61 11.70
C GLU A 15 -15.50 51.61 12.37
N THR A 16 -15.24 51.78 13.65
CA THR A 16 -14.42 50.88 14.46
C THR A 16 -15.09 49.51 14.58
N ILE A 17 -16.38 49.48 14.91
CA ILE A 17 -17.18 48.25 14.98
C ILE A 17 -17.22 47.52 13.63
N LYS A 18 -17.38 48.24 12.50
CA LYS A 18 -17.34 47.64 11.16
C LYS A 18 -15.99 46.98 10.85
N LYS A 19 -14.87 47.61 11.26
CA LYS A 19 -13.53 47.04 11.10
C LYS A 19 -13.36 45.78 11.94
N GLU A 20 -13.87 45.77 13.17
CA GLU A 20 -13.84 44.58 14.03
C GLU A 20 -14.68 43.42 13.50
N ILE A 21 -15.93 43.69 13.06
CA ILE A 21 -16.80 42.67 12.44
C ILE A 21 -16.11 42.05 11.21
N THR A 22 -15.45 42.87 10.39
CA THR A 22 -14.74 42.38 9.19
C THR A 22 -13.54 41.50 9.56
N LYS A 23 -12.79 41.85 10.62
CA LYS A 23 -11.70 41.01 11.14
C LYS A 23 -12.23 39.68 11.68
N LEU A 24 -13.33 39.71 12.43
CA LEU A 24 -13.94 38.50 13.00
C LEU A 24 -14.46 37.55 11.92
N LYS A 25 -15.13 38.06 10.87
CA LYS A 25 -15.55 37.24 9.72
C LYS A 25 -14.37 36.56 9.05
N LYS A 26 -13.32 37.30 8.70
CA LYS A 26 -12.10 36.73 8.11
C LYS A 26 -11.45 35.69 9.01
N LYS A 27 -11.42 35.91 10.33
CA LYS A 27 -10.88 34.94 11.28
C LYS A 27 -11.69 33.65 11.29
N ASN A 28 -13.02 33.74 11.32
CA ASN A 28 -13.90 32.57 11.27
C ASN A 28 -13.75 31.81 9.94
N ASP A 29 -13.66 32.50 8.81
CA ASP A 29 -13.47 31.87 7.49
C ASP A 29 -12.13 31.10 7.41
N ILE A 30 -11.06 31.67 8.00
CA ILE A 30 -9.75 31.02 8.09
C ILE A 30 -9.82 29.77 8.98
N ASP A 31 -10.44 29.88 10.16
CA ASP A 31 -10.57 28.80 11.14
C ASP A 31 -11.39 27.63 10.57
N GLU A 32 -12.46 27.94 9.83
CA GLU A 32 -13.26 26.93 9.12
C GLU A 32 -12.48 26.25 7.98
N SER A 33 -11.67 27.01 7.24
CA SER A 33 -10.81 26.47 6.19
C SER A 33 -9.73 25.53 6.75
N GLU A 34 -9.06 25.90 7.84
CA GLU A 34 -8.07 25.05 8.50
C GLU A 34 -8.70 23.75 9.03
N LYS A 35 -9.90 23.84 9.61
CA LYS A 35 -10.67 22.67 10.05
C LYS A 35 -11.00 21.73 8.90
N GLN A 36 -11.41 22.26 7.75
CA GLN A 36 -11.67 21.45 6.55
C GLN A 36 -10.41 20.73 6.04
N LYS A 37 -9.26 21.41 6.06
CA LYS A 37 -7.96 20.80 5.70
C LYS A 37 -7.59 19.67 6.65
N GLN A 38 -7.77 19.87 7.96
CA GLN A 38 -7.50 18.81 8.93
C GLN A 38 -8.40 17.60 8.72
N LEU A 39 -9.70 17.81 8.47
CA LEU A 39 -10.64 16.71 8.16
C LEU A 39 -10.25 15.96 6.88
N ALA A 40 -9.82 16.67 5.85
CA ALA A 40 -9.32 16.05 4.62
C ALA A 40 -8.06 15.22 4.89
N TYR A 41 -7.12 15.75 5.67
CA TYR A 41 -5.92 15.03 6.10
C TYR A 41 -6.28 13.74 6.85
N ASP A 42 -7.13 13.82 7.86
CA ASP A 42 -7.57 12.67 8.66
C ASP A 42 -8.28 11.62 7.79
N PHE A 43 -9.13 12.07 6.87
CA PHE A 43 -9.80 11.20 5.91
C PHE A 43 -8.78 10.45 5.03
N THR A 44 -7.79 11.15 4.46
CA THR A 44 -6.76 10.51 3.65
C THR A 44 -5.90 9.52 4.44
N LEU A 45 -5.58 9.81 5.71
CA LEU A 45 -4.90 8.86 6.60
C LEU A 45 -5.74 7.60 6.82
N SER A 46 -7.06 7.74 7.02
CA SER A 46 -7.95 6.58 7.19
C SER A 46 -7.95 5.66 5.96
N ILE A 47 -7.84 6.24 4.76
CA ILE A 47 -7.76 5.45 3.52
C ILE A 47 -6.40 4.76 3.42
N ILE A 48 -5.31 5.44 3.77
CA ILE A 48 -3.96 4.84 3.81
C ILE A 48 -3.95 3.63 4.74
N ASP A 49 -4.53 3.73 5.94
CA ASP A 49 -4.61 2.61 6.88
C ASP A 49 -5.35 1.41 6.26
N LYS A 50 -6.50 1.65 5.63
CA LYS A 50 -7.24 0.59 4.91
C LYS A 50 -6.41 -0.04 3.79
N GLN A 51 -5.70 0.77 3.00
CA GLN A 51 -4.84 0.26 1.93
C GLN A 51 -3.66 -0.56 2.48
N TYR A 52 -3.10 -0.16 3.62
CA TYR A 52 -2.04 -0.88 4.29
C TYR A 52 -2.51 -2.24 4.81
N ARG A 53 -3.70 -2.30 5.42
CA ARG A 53 -4.32 -3.58 5.83
C ARG A 53 -4.53 -4.52 4.64
N SER A 54 -5.01 -4.01 3.51
CA SER A 54 -5.14 -4.80 2.28
C SER A 54 -3.80 -5.32 1.77
N TYR A 55 -2.73 -4.51 1.89
CA TYR A 55 -1.39 -4.94 1.54
C TYR A 55 -0.86 -6.05 2.46
N LEU A 56 -1.02 -5.91 3.78
CA LEU A 56 -0.68 -6.96 4.75
C LEU A 56 -1.44 -8.26 4.51
N TRP A 57 -2.71 -8.16 4.14
CA TRP A 57 -3.53 -9.31 3.77
C TRP A 57 -2.99 -10.03 2.53
N ASN A 58 -2.55 -9.28 1.51
CA ASN A 58 -1.93 -9.84 0.33
C ASN A 58 -0.58 -10.51 0.64
N ASP A 59 0.23 -9.90 1.51
CA ASP A 59 1.51 -10.48 1.95
C ASP A 59 1.31 -11.80 2.68
N SER A 60 0.34 -11.86 3.61
CA SER A 60 0.00 -13.08 4.36
C SER A 60 -0.44 -14.23 3.44
N LYS A 61 -1.21 -13.92 2.38
CA LYS A 61 -1.60 -14.92 1.37
C LYS A 61 -0.41 -15.45 0.59
N ILE A 62 0.56 -14.59 0.29
CA ILE A 62 1.76 -14.99 -0.45
C ILE A 62 2.67 -15.85 0.40
N GLN A 63 2.88 -15.48 1.66
CA GLN A 63 3.61 -16.31 2.62
C GLN A 63 2.96 -17.70 2.71
N SER A 64 1.63 -17.75 2.84
CA SER A 64 0.88 -19.02 2.85
C SER A 64 1.08 -19.82 1.57
N LEU A 65 1.02 -19.18 0.40
CA LEU A 65 1.24 -19.82 -0.90
C LEU A 65 2.67 -20.38 -1.02
N ILE A 66 3.68 -19.62 -0.59
CA ILE A 66 5.08 -20.06 -0.57
C ILE A 66 5.23 -21.29 0.33
N THR A 67 4.65 -21.27 1.53
CA THR A 67 4.70 -22.41 2.47
C THR A 67 4.04 -23.65 1.87
N ILE A 68 2.86 -23.52 1.26
CA ILE A 68 2.17 -24.64 0.61
C ILE A 68 3.01 -25.20 -0.54
N ASN A 69 3.53 -24.33 -1.41
CA ASN A 69 4.36 -24.77 -2.53
C ASN A 69 5.61 -25.51 -2.04
N ALA A 70 6.29 -25.00 -1.01
CA ALA A 70 7.45 -25.65 -0.42
C ALA A 70 7.12 -27.03 0.18
N ALA A 71 6.00 -27.14 0.90
CA ALA A 71 5.56 -28.40 1.48
C ALA A 71 5.22 -29.45 0.40
N ILE A 72 4.52 -29.07 -0.66
CA ILE A 72 4.19 -29.98 -1.76
C ILE A 72 5.44 -30.39 -2.54
N ILE A 73 6.36 -29.46 -2.82
CA ILE A 73 7.64 -29.78 -3.48
C ILE A 73 8.42 -30.80 -2.64
N ALA A 74 8.53 -30.59 -1.33
CA ALA A 74 9.18 -31.53 -0.43
C ALA A 74 8.48 -32.90 -0.45
N GLY A 75 7.14 -32.92 -0.43
CA GLY A 75 6.35 -34.14 -0.56
C GLY A 75 6.62 -34.90 -1.86
N ILE A 76 6.68 -34.20 -3.00
CA ILE A 76 7.04 -34.79 -4.29
C ILE A 76 8.43 -35.43 -4.22
N LEU A 77 9.43 -34.71 -3.69
CA LEU A 77 10.80 -35.24 -3.56
C LEU A 77 10.83 -36.52 -2.73
N VAL A 78 10.17 -36.54 -1.57
CA VAL A 78 10.06 -37.71 -0.71
C VAL A 78 9.42 -38.89 -1.43
N VAL A 79 8.28 -38.67 -2.10
CA VAL A 79 7.58 -39.73 -2.85
C VAL A 79 8.48 -40.29 -3.95
N THR A 80 9.19 -39.43 -4.69
CA THR A 80 10.09 -39.89 -5.76
C THR A 80 11.33 -40.63 -5.23
N GLN A 81 11.78 -40.35 -4.01
CA GLN A 81 12.89 -41.05 -3.37
C GLN A 81 12.48 -42.42 -2.83
N ILE A 82 11.32 -42.50 -2.17
CA ILE A 82 10.80 -43.76 -1.60
C ILE A 82 10.42 -44.72 -2.73
N TYR A 83 9.67 -44.23 -3.71
CA TYR A 83 9.20 -45.03 -4.82
C TYR A 83 10.14 -44.86 -6.01
N SER A 84 11.19 -45.68 -6.07
CA SER A 84 12.19 -45.71 -7.16
C SER A 84 11.75 -46.58 -8.36
N SER A 85 10.46 -46.95 -8.42
CA SER A 85 9.94 -47.84 -9.47
C SER A 85 10.24 -47.30 -10.88
N LYS A 86 10.50 -48.21 -11.82
CA LYS A 86 10.68 -47.87 -13.25
C LYS A 86 9.36 -47.49 -13.91
N ALA A 87 8.22 -47.67 -13.24
CA ALA A 87 6.91 -47.33 -13.77
C ALA A 87 6.83 -45.83 -14.10
N LEU A 88 6.73 -45.52 -15.39
CA LEU A 88 6.63 -44.13 -15.86
C LEU A 88 5.31 -43.46 -15.45
N LEU A 89 4.28 -44.27 -15.14
CA LEU A 89 2.89 -43.85 -14.99
C LEU A 89 2.67 -42.85 -13.85
N TYR A 90 3.33 -43.03 -12.70
CA TYR A 90 3.22 -42.09 -11.58
C TYR A 90 4.17 -40.88 -11.71
N LYS A 91 5.23 -40.99 -12.52
CA LYS A 91 6.24 -39.92 -12.67
C LYS A 91 5.69 -38.73 -13.45
N VAL A 92 4.90 -38.98 -14.49
CA VAL A 92 4.28 -37.92 -15.32
C VAL A 92 3.46 -36.93 -14.49
N PRO A 93 2.45 -37.35 -13.69
CA PRO A 93 1.67 -36.42 -12.87
C PRO A 93 2.53 -35.73 -11.79
N LEU A 94 3.54 -36.40 -11.23
CA LEU A 94 4.46 -35.76 -10.27
C LEU A 94 5.33 -34.68 -10.90
N ILE A 95 5.81 -34.87 -12.14
CA ILE A 95 6.58 -33.85 -12.88
C ILE A 95 5.70 -32.64 -13.21
N ILE A 96 4.46 -32.87 -13.68
CA ILE A 96 3.50 -31.78 -13.94
C ILE A 96 3.22 -31.02 -12.65
N SER A 97 2.98 -31.74 -11.55
CA SER A 97 2.78 -31.15 -10.23
C SER A 97 3.97 -30.26 -9.83
N LEU A 98 5.19 -30.79 -9.92
CA LEU A 98 6.41 -30.05 -9.60
C LEU A 98 6.54 -28.77 -10.43
N GLY A 99 6.32 -28.87 -11.75
CA GLY A 99 6.34 -27.71 -12.65
C GLY A 99 5.33 -26.63 -12.24
N CYS A 100 4.09 -27.02 -11.95
CA CYS A 100 3.06 -26.10 -11.47
C CYS A 100 3.44 -25.43 -10.14
N GLN A 101 3.98 -26.17 -9.17
CA GLN A 101 4.41 -25.62 -7.89
C GLN A 101 5.59 -24.66 -8.03
N LEU A 102 6.56 -24.98 -8.89
CA LEU A 102 7.70 -24.09 -9.16
C LEU A 102 7.27 -22.78 -9.83
N ILE A 103 6.38 -22.85 -10.83
CA ILE A 103 5.86 -21.63 -11.48
C ILE A 103 5.03 -20.81 -10.49
N SER A 104 4.18 -21.45 -9.68
CA SER A 104 3.43 -20.77 -8.62
C SER A 104 4.36 -20.09 -7.61
N LEU A 105 5.44 -20.75 -7.20
CA LEU A 105 6.45 -20.21 -6.29
C LEU A 105 7.17 -19.01 -6.90
N ILE A 106 7.56 -19.08 -8.17
CA ILE A 106 8.18 -17.96 -8.89
C ILE A 106 7.24 -16.75 -8.93
N ILE A 107 5.95 -16.96 -9.23
CA ILE A 107 4.94 -15.90 -9.23
C ILE A 107 4.83 -15.26 -7.84
N ALA A 108 4.81 -16.07 -6.78
CA ALA A 108 4.76 -15.60 -5.40
C ALA A 108 6.02 -14.78 -5.03
N LEU A 109 7.21 -15.23 -5.42
CA LEU A 109 8.47 -14.54 -5.16
C LEU A 109 8.61 -13.23 -5.95
N ILE A 110 8.14 -13.19 -7.20
CA ILE A 110 8.15 -11.95 -8.01
C ILE A 110 7.32 -10.85 -7.34
N HIS A 111 6.26 -11.21 -6.61
CA HIS A 111 5.45 -10.24 -5.89
C HIS A 111 6.20 -9.61 -4.71
N VAL A 112 7.08 -10.36 -4.02
CA VAL A 112 7.81 -9.86 -2.85
C VAL A 112 8.67 -8.63 -3.19
N VAL A 113 9.02 -8.44 -4.47
CA VAL A 113 9.79 -7.27 -4.92
C VAL A 113 8.86 -6.06 -5.20
N PRO A 114 8.90 -5.00 -4.38
CA PRO A 114 8.11 -3.79 -4.63
C PRO A 114 8.61 -3.08 -5.88
N LYS A 115 7.76 -2.94 -6.92
CA LYS A 115 8.13 -2.31 -8.20
C LYS A 115 7.41 -0.99 -8.52
N ILE A 116 6.39 -0.60 -7.76
CA ILE A 116 5.60 0.62 -8.06
C ILE A 116 5.95 1.71 -7.06
N ASN A 117 6.36 2.86 -7.59
CA ASN A 117 6.66 4.07 -6.84
C ASN A 117 5.48 5.03 -6.81
N SER A 118 5.16 5.57 -5.62
CA SER A 118 4.18 6.64 -5.44
C SER A 118 4.80 8.02 -5.72
N LYS A 119 5.37 8.23 -6.91
CA LYS A 119 6.00 9.51 -7.29
C LYS A 119 4.97 10.64 -7.41
N ILE A 120 5.40 11.86 -7.11
CA ILE A 120 4.65 13.10 -7.26
C ILE A 120 5.33 13.92 -8.36
N GLY A 121 4.82 13.83 -9.59
CA GLY A 121 5.54 14.37 -10.75
C GLY A 121 6.92 13.70 -10.90
N ASN A 122 8.00 14.50 -10.85
CA ASN A 122 9.37 14.01 -10.90
C ASN A 122 9.97 13.70 -9.51
N GLU A 123 9.29 14.09 -8.43
CA GLU A 123 9.80 13.94 -7.07
C GLU A 123 9.30 12.65 -6.39
N PHE A 124 10.10 12.14 -5.46
CA PHE A 124 9.70 11.02 -4.62
C PHE A 124 8.82 11.51 -3.49
N ASN A 125 7.78 10.72 -3.17
CA ASN A 125 6.99 10.98 -1.99
C ASN A 125 7.82 10.72 -0.73
N LEU A 126 8.05 11.79 0.05
CA LEU A 126 8.89 11.81 1.25
C LEU A 126 8.34 10.92 2.38
N ARG A 127 7.09 10.45 2.30
CA ARG A 127 6.50 9.50 3.24
C ARG A 127 6.76 8.03 2.88
N THR A 128 7.37 7.76 1.72
CA THR A 128 7.63 6.39 1.25
C THR A 128 9.07 5.98 1.47
N MET A 129 9.32 4.68 1.67
CA MET A 129 10.68 4.13 1.79
C MET A 129 11.60 4.55 0.64
N VAL A 130 11.11 4.61 -0.59
CA VAL A 130 11.90 5.04 -1.76
C VAL A 130 12.21 6.54 -1.71
N GLY A 131 11.33 7.36 -1.13
CA GLY A 131 11.60 8.78 -0.90
C GLY A 131 12.52 9.04 0.28
N ILE A 132 12.53 8.17 1.29
CA ILE A 132 13.38 8.30 2.48
C ILE A 132 14.79 7.71 2.24
N SER A 133 14.88 6.64 1.46
CA SER A 133 16.11 5.87 1.25
C SER A 133 17.31 6.70 0.78
N PRO A 134 17.18 7.67 -0.15
CA PRO A 134 18.29 8.51 -0.55
C PRO A 134 18.89 9.27 0.64
N TYR A 135 18.06 9.90 1.48
CA TYR A 135 18.51 10.68 2.65
C TYR A 135 19.15 9.82 3.74
N ILE A 136 18.70 8.56 3.89
CA ILE A 136 19.34 7.60 4.80
C ILE A 136 20.74 7.23 4.30
N GLN A 137 20.88 7.03 2.98
CA GLN A 137 22.14 6.58 2.36
C GLN A 137 23.17 7.72 2.23
N THR A 138 22.72 8.96 1.98
CA THR A 138 23.61 10.12 1.75
C THR A 138 23.92 10.93 3.01
N LYS A 139 23.53 10.46 4.21
CA LYS A 139 23.74 11.07 5.54
C LYS A 139 23.04 12.40 5.80
N ASP A 140 22.38 13.04 4.84
CA ASP A 140 21.71 14.32 5.06
C ASP A 140 20.29 14.16 5.63
N LYS A 141 20.22 13.57 6.83
CA LYS A 141 18.98 13.39 7.58
C LYS A 141 18.33 14.73 7.91
N ASP A 142 19.14 15.76 8.09
CA ASP A 142 18.69 17.10 8.43
C ASP A 142 17.93 17.75 7.27
N GLU A 143 18.35 17.50 6.01
CA GLU A 143 17.60 17.92 4.83
C GLU A 143 16.20 17.28 4.76
N TYR A 144 16.11 15.98 5.08
CA TYR A 144 14.82 15.29 5.14
C TYR A 144 13.90 15.89 6.20
N VAL A 145 14.43 16.10 7.42
CA VAL A 145 13.68 16.70 8.52
C VAL A 145 13.23 18.12 8.17
N ALA A 146 14.11 18.93 7.58
CA ALA A 146 13.78 20.29 7.14
C ALA A 146 12.65 20.30 6.10
N LYS A 147 12.67 19.39 5.12
CA LYS A 147 11.61 19.25 4.12
C LYS A 147 10.27 18.84 4.74
N ILE A 148 10.28 17.90 5.69
CA ILE A 148 9.06 17.47 6.38
C ILE A 148 8.51 18.59 7.27
N LEU A 149 9.34 19.27 8.05
CA LEU A 149 8.92 20.37 8.92
C LEU A 149 8.46 21.62 8.15
N GLY A 150 9.02 21.83 6.95
CA GLY A 150 8.60 22.91 6.05
C GLY A 150 7.34 22.60 5.22
N SER A 151 6.85 21.36 5.24
CA SER A 151 5.65 20.96 4.50
C SER A 151 4.39 21.39 5.23
N ASN A 152 3.41 21.92 4.50
CA ASN A 152 2.10 22.28 5.06
C ASN A 152 1.10 21.11 4.97
N VAL A 153 -0.09 21.28 5.55
CA VAL A 153 -1.15 20.25 5.52
C VAL A 153 -1.57 19.88 4.10
N ASP A 154 -1.61 20.84 3.17
CA ASP A 154 -1.98 20.58 1.77
C ASP A 154 -0.93 19.69 1.07
N ASP A 155 0.35 19.89 1.36
CA ASP A 155 1.44 19.04 0.87
C ASP A 155 1.28 17.61 1.37
N PHE A 156 0.93 17.43 2.66
CA PHE A 156 0.70 16.11 3.21
C PHE A 156 -0.54 15.43 2.63
N ILE A 157 -1.64 16.15 2.42
CA ILE A 157 -2.83 15.63 1.74
C ILE A 157 -2.46 15.17 0.33
N LYS A 158 -1.70 15.99 -0.42
CA LYS A 158 -1.23 15.63 -1.75
C LYS A 158 -0.36 14.37 -1.71
N MET A 159 0.63 14.30 -0.82
CA MET A 159 1.46 13.11 -0.62
C MET A 159 0.61 11.87 -0.30
N ASN A 160 -0.42 12.02 0.53
CA ASN A 160 -1.33 10.93 0.87
C ASN A 160 -2.10 10.43 -0.34
N CYS A 161 -2.66 11.33 -1.15
CA CYS A 161 -3.38 10.96 -2.37
C CYS A 161 -2.50 10.16 -3.34
N TYR A 162 -1.26 10.60 -3.60
CA TYR A 162 -0.35 9.84 -4.46
C TYR A 162 0.05 8.49 -3.84
N GLN A 163 0.22 8.44 -2.51
CA GLN A 163 0.47 7.18 -1.81
C GLN A 163 -0.69 6.21 -1.95
N ILE A 164 -1.93 6.66 -1.74
CA ILE A 164 -3.15 5.88 -1.92
C ILE A 164 -3.21 5.32 -3.34
N VAL A 165 -3.00 6.14 -4.37
CA VAL A 165 -3.03 5.69 -5.77
C VAL A 165 -1.98 4.62 -6.03
N GLY A 166 -0.75 4.80 -5.52
CA GLY A 166 0.32 3.81 -5.64
C GLY A 166 -0.03 2.48 -4.94
N MET A 167 -0.56 2.55 -3.72
CA MET A 167 -0.97 1.37 -2.95
C MET A 167 -2.15 0.64 -3.60
N CYS A 168 -3.15 1.35 -4.13
CA CYS A 168 -4.25 0.75 -4.90
C CYS A 168 -3.75 0.00 -6.13
N LYS A 169 -2.83 0.59 -6.91
CA LYS A 169 -2.23 -0.06 -8.09
C LYS A 169 -1.45 -1.32 -7.70
N ASN A 170 -0.70 -1.26 -6.58
CA ASN A 170 -0.03 -2.43 -6.04
C ASN A 170 -1.04 -3.50 -5.63
N ASN A 171 -2.05 -3.19 -4.84
CA ASN A 171 -3.06 -4.14 -4.37
C ASN A 171 -3.80 -4.83 -5.53
N LEU A 172 -4.19 -4.09 -6.57
CA LEU A 172 -4.82 -4.67 -7.77
C LEU A 172 -3.88 -5.58 -8.56
N ARG A 173 -2.60 -5.21 -8.66
CA ARG A 173 -1.58 -6.05 -9.29
C ARG A 173 -1.37 -7.32 -8.47
N SER A 174 -1.23 -7.18 -7.15
CA SER A 174 -1.06 -8.26 -6.19
C SER A 174 -2.17 -9.30 -6.31
N GLU A 175 -3.43 -8.86 -6.33
CA GLU A 175 -4.59 -9.73 -6.49
C GLU A 175 -4.48 -10.63 -7.73
N LYS A 176 -4.09 -10.06 -8.88
CA LYS A 176 -3.93 -10.82 -10.14
C LYS A 176 -2.85 -11.89 -10.04
N PHE A 177 -1.68 -11.54 -9.51
CA PHE A 177 -0.57 -12.49 -9.36
C PHE A 177 -0.88 -13.59 -8.33
N ILE A 178 -1.46 -13.22 -7.18
CA ILE A 178 -1.86 -14.17 -6.15
C ILE A 178 -2.88 -15.16 -6.72
N ARG A 179 -3.90 -14.67 -7.44
CA ARG A 179 -4.91 -15.54 -8.05
C ARG A 179 -4.30 -16.52 -9.05
N ALA A 180 -3.41 -16.06 -9.91
CA ALA A 180 -2.69 -16.94 -10.85
C ALA A 180 -1.83 -17.99 -10.12
N GLY A 181 -1.09 -17.57 -9.09
CA GLY A 181 -0.28 -18.47 -8.26
C GLY A 181 -1.10 -19.54 -7.54
N VAL A 182 -2.24 -19.14 -6.94
CA VAL A 182 -3.16 -20.08 -6.27
C VAL A 182 -3.76 -21.08 -7.26
N ILE A 183 -4.21 -20.65 -8.44
CA ILE A 183 -4.76 -21.56 -9.46
C ILE A 183 -3.70 -22.60 -9.88
N LEU A 184 -2.47 -22.17 -10.13
CA LEU A 184 -1.37 -23.08 -10.48
C LEU A 184 -1.04 -24.04 -9.33
N ALA A 185 -1.01 -23.57 -8.09
CA ALA A 185 -0.76 -24.42 -6.93
C ALA A 185 -1.85 -25.49 -6.76
N LEU A 186 -3.13 -25.12 -6.95
CA LEU A 186 -4.25 -26.06 -6.89
C LEU A 186 -4.17 -27.11 -8.01
N ILE A 187 -3.87 -26.72 -9.25
CA ILE A 187 -3.64 -27.66 -10.34
C ILE A 187 -2.50 -28.62 -9.98
N GLY A 188 -1.39 -28.09 -9.45
CA GLY A 188 -0.26 -28.89 -9.00
C GLY A 188 -0.65 -29.88 -7.89
N ILE A 189 -1.45 -29.47 -6.91
CA ILE A 189 -1.96 -30.34 -5.84
C ILE A 189 -2.80 -31.47 -6.42
N CYS A 190 -3.71 -31.20 -7.36
CA CYS A 190 -4.51 -32.23 -8.02
C CYS A 190 -3.63 -33.29 -8.70
N PHE A 191 -2.61 -32.86 -9.45
CA PHE A 191 -1.66 -33.78 -10.08
C PHE A 191 -0.81 -34.56 -9.07
N PHE A 192 -0.44 -33.93 -7.94
CA PHE A 192 0.26 -34.64 -6.86
C PHE A 192 -0.58 -35.77 -6.29
N VAL A 193 -1.86 -35.50 -5.99
CA VAL A 193 -2.82 -36.50 -5.47
C VAL A 193 -3.03 -37.62 -6.49
N ILE A 194 -3.20 -37.32 -7.78
CA ILE A 194 -3.30 -38.33 -8.84
C ILE A 194 -2.05 -39.20 -8.88
N GLY A 195 -0.86 -38.59 -8.82
CA GLY A 195 0.41 -39.31 -8.78
C GLY A 195 0.52 -40.25 -7.59
N LEU A 196 0.12 -39.78 -6.40
CA LEU A 196 0.06 -40.61 -5.19
C LEU A 196 -0.91 -41.78 -5.32
N MET A 197 -2.11 -41.57 -5.87
CA MET A 197 -3.09 -42.64 -6.07
C MET A 197 -2.54 -43.73 -6.99
N ILE A 198 -1.84 -43.36 -8.06
CA ILE A 198 -1.21 -44.32 -8.97
C ILE A 198 -0.10 -45.10 -8.25
N VAL A 199 0.70 -44.44 -7.40
CA VAL A 199 1.72 -45.09 -6.57
C VAL A 199 1.10 -46.12 -5.61
N VAL A 200 -0.06 -45.81 -5.02
CA VAL A 200 -0.72 -46.71 -4.06
C VAL A 200 -1.34 -47.94 -4.75
N VAL A 201 -1.79 -47.78 -6.01
CA VAL A 201 -2.42 -48.86 -6.78
C VAL A 201 -1.40 -49.81 -7.42
N LEU A 202 -0.18 -49.33 -7.70
CA LEU A 202 0.91 -50.09 -8.34
C LEU A 202 1.85 -50.74 -7.31
#